data_AF-A0A858WWX9-F1
#
_entry.id   AF-A0A858WWX9-F1
#
_cell.length_a   1.000
_cell.length_b   1.000
_cell.length_c   1.000
_cell.angle_alpha   90.00
_cell.angle_beta   90.00
_cell.angle_gamma   90.00
#
_symmetry.space_group_name_H-M   'P 1'
#
loop_
_entity.id
_entity.type
_entity.pdbx_description
1 polymer ?
#
loop_
_entity_poly.entity_id
_entity_poly.type
_entity_poly.pdbx_seq_one_letter_code
_entity_poly.pdbx_strand_id
1 'polypeptide(L)'
;MNRFAALLDRLAYEPRRNGKLRLITDYFRHVPDPERGWALAALTGALSFRNAKAGLIRQLISERTDPVLFALSYDYVGDLSETVALMWPAPHGRNDPEPPSLSAVVHAFSTLGKAELPAVLAALLDRLDETGRWALLKLITGSLRIGVSARLAKTAVAALGELEPDAIELVWPGLEPPYTELFAWAEGRGPRPETEDPAPFRPVMLSHAIEESDFAALDPAAFRGEWKWDGIRVQAVRGADHTGRHVARLYSRTGEDISPAFPDLAEALAFDGAVDGELLILRDGRVQSFNVLQQRLNRKTVTPKLIAEFPAHIRAYDLLFEAGEDMRNLPFEARRARLEALIAVHLESPLDLSPLVAFGSWEDLAAARADPASHGAGADAEAVEGVMLKRADSLYLPGRPKGPWWKWKRDPHTVDAVLMYAQRGHGKRSSYYSDYTFGVWTEEGELVPVGKAYFGFTDEELLEIDRFVRRHTVNRFGPVREVTHTATEGLVLEVAFEGLARSTRHRSGLAMRFPRIARLRWDKPPGEADRLETLERMLGDDSAASEAARPSDAAAVSRRAARRAR
;
A
#
# COMPACT_ATOMS: atom_id res chain seq x y z
N MET A 1 1.14 -1.94 -31.29
CA MET A 1 1.26 -3.06 -30.34
C MET A 1 2.63 -3.72 -30.34
N ASN A 2 3.20 -4.14 -31.49
CA ASN A 2 4.48 -4.88 -31.50
C ASN A 2 5.64 -4.18 -30.78
N ARG A 3 5.82 -2.87 -31.00
CA ARG A 3 6.87 -2.11 -30.30
C ARG A 3 6.68 -2.16 -28.77
N PHE A 4 5.45 -1.99 -28.31
CA PHE A 4 5.12 -2.05 -26.89
C PHE A 4 5.34 -3.47 -26.32
N ALA A 5 4.94 -4.51 -27.07
CA ALA A 5 5.16 -5.89 -26.69
C ALA A 5 6.65 -6.23 -26.57
N ALA A 6 7.46 -5.80 -27.55
CA ALA A 6 8.91 -5.95 -27.52
C ALA A 6 9.58 -5.19 -26.36
N LEU A 7 9.06 -4.01 -26.00
CA LEU A 7 9.52 -3.30 -24.80
C LEU A 7 9.24 -4.12 -23.54
N LEU A 8 8.00 -4.58 -23.35
CA LEU A 8 7.61 -5.35 -22.16
C LEU A 8 8.43 -6.64 -22.04
N ASP A 9 8.63 -7.35 -23.15
CA ASP A 9 9.41 -8.59 -23.19
C ASP A 9 10.86 -8.36 -22.75
N ARG A 10 11.54 -7.37 -23.36
CA ARG A 10 12.91 -6.98 -22.96
C ARG A 10 13.00 -6.55 -21.50
N LEU A 11 11.99 -5.86 -20.97
CA LEU A 11 11.95 -5.44 -19.57
C LEU A 11 11.75 -6.61 -18.61
N ALA A 12 11.04 -7.66 -19.01
CA ALA A 12 10.83 -8.87 -18.21
C ALA A 12 12.16 -9.60 -17.94
N TYR A 13 13.07 -9.62 -18.93
CA TYR A 13 14.35 -10.33 -18.86
C TYR A 13 15.55 -9.48 -18.45
N GLU A 14 15.41 -8.16 -18.26
CA GLU A 14 16.51 -7.31 -17.80
C GLU A 14 16.44 -7.14 -16.27
N PRO A 15 17.30 -7.77 -15.45
CA PRO A 15 17.21 -7.63 -13.99
C PRO A 15 17.74 -6.29 -13.48
N ARG A 16 18.61 -5.59 -14.24
CA ARG A 16 19.32 -4.40 -13.75
C ARG A 16 18.48 -3.14 -13.92
N ARG A 17 18.34 -2.36 -12.84
CA ARG A 17 17.62 -1.08 -12.84
C ARG A 17 18.05 -0.15 -13.98
N ASN A 18 19.36 0.04 -14.17
CA ASN A 18 19.89 0.95 -15.20
C ASN A 18 19.70 0.38 -16.62
N GLY A 19 19.68 -0.95 -16.78
CA GLY A 19 19.31 -1.60 -18.04
C GLY A 19 17.87 -1.30 -18.42
N LYS A 20 16.93 -1.43 -17.46
CA LYS A 20 15.51 -1.08 -17.66
C LYS A 20 15.33 0.40 -17.98
N LEU A 21 16.01 1.28 -17.24
CA LEU A 21 15.95 2.72 -17.49
C LEU A 21 16.34 3.05 -18.94
N ARG A 22 17.43 2.46 -19.42
CA ARG A 22 17.88 2.62 -20.82
C ARG A 22 16.84 2.13 -21.82
N LEU A 23 16.24 0.95 -21.60
CA LEU A 23 15.19 0.39 -22.48
C LEU A 23 13.97 1.30 -22.58
N ILE A 24 13.49 1.83 -21.46
CA ILE A 24 12.32 2.72 -21.41
C ILE A 24 12.66 4.06 -22.09
N THR A 25 13.82 4.64 -21.78
CA THR A 25 14.26 5.92 -22.35
C THR A 25 14.43 5.81 -23.87
N ASP A 26 15.05 4.72 -24.34
CA ASP A 26 15.22 4.42 -25.77
C ASP A 26 13.87 4.29 -26.49
N TYR A 27 12.91 3.59 -25.87
CA TYR A 27 11.56 3.50 -26.39
C TYR A 27 10.88 4.86 -26.49
N PHE A 28 10.93 5.68 -25.44
CA PHE A 28 10.32 7.01 -25.44
C PHE A 28 10.96 7.99 -26.44
N ARG A 29 12.25 7.81 -26.75
CA ARG A 29 12.96 8.61 -27.75
C ARG A 29 12.55 8.28 -29.19
N HIS A 30 12.28 7.01 -29.49
CA HIS A 30 12.07 6.54 -30.87
C HIS A 30 10.60 6.28 -31.23
N VAL A 31 9.71 6.18 -30.25
CA VAL A 31 8.28 5.97 -30.49
C VAL A 31 7.56 7.32 -30.46
N PRO A 32 6.84 7.71 -31.55
CA PRO A 32 6.18 9.00 -31.61
C PRO A 32 4.96 9.09 -30.69
N ASP A 33 4.51 10.31 -30.43
CA ASP A 33 3.22 10.56 -29.81
C ASP A 33 2.06 10.14 -30.75
N PRO A 34 0.93 9.64 -30.21
CA PRO A 34 0.63 9.43 -28.79
C PRO A 34 1.07 8.04 -28.25
N GLU A 35 1.73 7.21 -29.05
CA GLU A 35 2.04 5.80 -28.71
C GLU A 35 2.96 5.67 -27.48
N ARG A 36 3.99 6.53 -27.36
CA ARG A 36 4.86 6.54 -26.18
C ARG A 36 4.14 6.98 -24.90
N GLY A 37 3.16 7.86 -25.05
CA GLY A 37 2.28 8.32 -24.00
C GLY A 37 1.42 7.22 -23.40
N TRP A 38 0.78 6.42 -24.26
CA TRP A 38 0.02 5.26 -23.83
C TRP A 38 0.89 4.18 -23.21
N ALA A 39 2.11 3.98 -23.71
CA ALA A 39 3.07 3.07 -23.10
C ALA A 39 3.48 3.56 -21.70
N LEU A 40 3.75 4.85 -21.52
CA LEU A 40 4.02 5.45 -20.22
C LEU A 40 2.84 5.23 -19.26
N ALA A 41 1.60 5.50 -19.71
CA ALA A 41 0.39 5.26 -18.92
C ALA A 41 0.23 3.80 -18.49
N ALA A 42 0.56 2.85 -19.38
CA ALA A 42 0.56 1.43 -19.04
C ALA A 42 1.64 1.10 -17.99
N LEU A 43 2.87 1.61 -18.15
CA LEU A 43 4.00 1.36 -17.25
C LEU A 43 3.80 1.97 -15.86
N THR A 44 3.02 3.06 -15.75
CA THR A 44 2.69 3.71 -14.47
C THR A 44 1.39 3.22 -13.86
N GLY A 45 0.65 2.32 -14.53
CA GLY A 45 -0.64 1.81 -14.06
C GLY A 45 -1.80 2.81 -14.14
N ALA A 46 -1.67 3.85 -14.96
CA ALA A 46 -2.71 4.87 -15.15
C ALA A 46 -3.88 4.38 -16.03
N LEU A 47 -3.71 3.28 -16.76
CA LEU A 47 -4.76 2.71 -17.61
C LEU A 47 -5.67 1.77 -16.85
N SER A 48 -6.98 2.01 -16.94
CA SER A 48 -8.02 1.13 -16.43
C SER A 48 -9.20 1.10 -17.38
N PHE A 49 -9.58 -0.10 -17.82
CA PHE A 49 -10.70 -0.27 -18.74
C PHE A 49 -11.95 -0.72 -17.99
N ARG A 50 -13.10 -0.10 -18.27
CA ARG A 50 -14.36 -0.40 -17.59
C ARG A 50 -14.84 -1.83 -17.85
N ASN A 51 -14.80 -2.25 -19.10
CA ASN A 51 -15.39 -3.51 -19.57
C ASN A 51 -14.36 -4.63 -19.80
N ALA A 52 -13.09 -4.28 -20.10
CA ALA A 52 -12.02 -5.27 -20.27
C ALA A 52 -11.43 -5.64 -18.91
N LYS A 53 -11.86 -6.78 -18.36
CA LYS A 53 -11.42 -7.29 -17.05
C LYS A 53 -11.01 -8.77 -17.14
N ALA A 54 -10.31 -9.26 -16.11
CA ALA A 54 -9.84 -10.65 -16.03
C ALA A 54 -10.97 -11.70 -16.20
N GLY A 55 -12.19 -11.39 -15.77
CA GLY A 55 -13.35 -12.27 -15.96
C GLY A 55 -13.68 -12.52 -17.44
N LEU A 56 -13.62 -11.48 -18.28
CA LEU A 56 -13.84 -11.61 -19.72
C LEU A 56 -12.75 -12.47 -20.37
N ILE A 57 -11.49 -12.29 -19.97
CA ILE A 57 -10.37 -13.12 -20.47
C ILE A 57 -10.60 -14.60 -20.14
N ARG A 58 -11.01 -14.91 -18.90
CA ARG A 58 -11.31 -16.29 -18.47
C ARG A 58 -12.48 -16.88 -19.26
N GLN A 59 -13.54 -16.09 -19.49
CA GLN A 59 -14.66 -16.54 -20.31
C GLN A 59 -14.20 -16.92 -21.73
N LEU A 60 -13.46 -16.02 -22.41
CA LEU A 60 -13.04 -16.23 -23.78
C LEU A 60 -12.13 -17.45 -23.96
N ILE A 61 -11.18 -17.69 -23.04
CA ILE A 61 -10.30 -18.86 -23.13
C ILE A 61 -11.05 -20.17 -22.82
N SER A 62 -12.02 -20.15 -21.89
CA SER A 62 -12.86 -21.31 -21.57
C SER A 62 -13.82 -21.70 -22.70
N GLU A 63 -14.20 -20.76 -23.57
CA GLU A 63 -14.98 -21.05 -24.78
C GLU A 63 -14.14 -21.70 -25.90
N ARG A 64 -12.80 -21.63 -25.81
CA ARG A 64 -11.88 -22.03 -26.87
C ARG A 64 -10.95 -23.20 -26.51
N THR A 65 -10.86 -23.52 -25.22
CA THR A 65 -9.97 -24.56 -24.70
C THR A 65 -10.68 -25.37 -23.63
N ASP A 66 -10.19 -26.59 -23.38
CA ASP A 66 -10.72 -27.42 -22.29
C ASP A 66 -10.54 -26.71 -20.93
N PRO A 67 -11.61 -26.56 -20.13
CA PRO A 67 -11.56 -25.81 -18.88
C PRO A 67 -10.69 -26.47 -17.81
N VAL A 68 -10.53 -27.80 -17.82
CA VAL A 68 -9.66 -28.52 -16.90
C VAL A 68 -8.20 -28.28 -17.27
N LEU A 69 -7.86 -28.38 -18.56
CA LEU A 69 -6.53 -28.06 -19.06
C LEU A 69 -6.14 -26.61 -18.76
N PHE A 70 -7.06 -25.66 -18.95
CA PHE A 70 -6.83 -24.27 -18.60
C PHE A 70 -6.58 -24.10 -17.10
N ALA A 71 -7.40 -24.73 -16.24
CA ALA A 71 -7.21 -24.66 -14.79
C ALA A 71 -5.84 -25.21 -14.35
N LEU A 72 -5.43 -26.35 -14.88
CA LEU A 72 -4.12 -26.96 -14.59
C LEU A 72 -2.95 -26.10 -15.10
N SER A 73 -3.08 -25.54 -16.30
CA SER A 73 -2.05 -24.69 -16.90
C SER A 73 -1.91 -23.37 -16.14
N TYR A 74 -3.03 -22.75 -15.76
CA TYR A 74 -3.04 -21.53 -14.96
C TYR A 74 -2.46 -21.76 -13.56
N ASP A 75 -2.78 -22.88 -12.92
CA ASP A 75 -2.19 -23.26 -11.63
C ASP A 75 -0.67 -23.43 -11.74
N TYR A 76 -0.19 -23.99 -12.86
CA TYR A 76 1.23 -24.19 -13.08
C TYR A 76 1.99 -22.89 -13.38
N VAL A 77 1.49 -22.09 -14.32
CA VAL A 77 2.15 -20.85 -14.77
C VAL A 77 2.03 -19.74 -13.72
N GLY A 78 0.88 -19.63 -13.04
CA GLY A 78 0.64 -18.62 -12.01
C GLY A 78 0.43 -17.20 -12.54
N ASP A 79 0.09 -17.06 -13.83
CA ASP A 79 -0.17 -15.80 -14.50
C ASP A 79 -1.21 -15.94 -15.63
N LEU A 80 -2.34 -15.23 -15.53
CA LEU A 80 -3.46 -15.38 -16.46
C LEU A 80 -3.08 -14.93 -17.87
N SER A 81 -2.32 -13.85 -17.99
CA SER A 81 -1.95 -13.28 -19.29
C SER A 81 -1.01 -14.21 -20.04
N GLU A 82 -0.03 -14.78 -19.35
CA GLU A 82 0.92 -15.75 -19.92
C GLU A 82 0.24 -17.07 -20.29
N THR A 83 -0.57 -17.64 -19.40
CA THR A 83 -1.34 -18.86 -19.70
C THR A 83 -2.21 -18.68 -20.93
N VAL A 84 -2.99 -17.59 -21.01
CA VAL A 84 -3.89 -17.37 -22.14
C VAL A 84 -3.12 -17.06 -23.41
N ALA A 85 -2.03 -16.29 -23.36
CA ALA A 85 -1.22 -15.99 -24.55
C ALA A 85 -0.67 -17.27 -25.21
N LEU A 86 -0.20 -18.23 -24.41
CA LEU A 86 0.35 -19.51 -24.87
C LEU A 86 -0.73 -20.52 -25.26
N MET A 87 -1.86 -20.55 -24.54
CA MET A 87 -2.94 -21.50 -24.79
C MET A 87 -3.90 -21.06 -25.90
N TRP A 88 -3.90 -19.78 -26.28
CA TRP A 88 -4.83 -19.28 -27.28
C TRP A 88 -4.61 -20.01 -28.61
N PRO A 89 -5.63 -20.72 -29.14
CA PRO A 89 -5.46 -21.54 -30.34
C PRO A 89 -4.89 -20.74 -31.49
N ALA A 90 -3.86 -21.28 -32.16
CA ALA A 90 -3.29 -20.66 -33.35
C ALA A 90 -4.39 -20.51 -34.43
N PRO A 91 -4.51 -19.36 -35.10
CA PRO A 91 -5.43 -19.21 -36.21
C PRO A 91 -4.99 -20.16 -37.33
N HIS A 92 -5.90 -21.00 -37.81
CA HIS A 92 -5.63 -21.85 -38.96
C HIS A 92 -5.58 -20.98 -40.22
N GLY A 93 -4.37 -20.75 -40.73
CA GLY A 93 -4.07 -20.06 -41.99
C GLY A 93 -4.28 -18.56 -41.94
N ARG A 94 -3.20 -17.76 -42.11
CA ARG A 94 -3.35 -16.33 -42.42
C ARG A 94 -2.10 -15.70 -43.01
N ASN A 95 -2.33 -14.88 -44.04
CA ASN A 95 -1.55 -13.67 -44.28
C ASN A 95 -1.65 -12.80 -43.01
N ASP A 96 -0.53 -12.33 -42.47
CA ASP A 96 -0.49 -11.50 -41.26
C ASP A 96 -0.94 -10.06 -41.57
N PRO A 97 -2.18 -9.63 -41.20
CA PRO A 97 -2.51 -8.21 -41.25
C PRO A 97 -1.67 -7.46 -40.21
N GLU A 98 -1.28 -6.23 -40.54
CA GLU A 98 -0.49 -5.39 -39.63
C GLU A 98 -1.15 -5.30 -38.23
N PRO A 99 -0.41 -5.55 -37.14
CA PRO A 99 -0.96 -5.51 -35.79
C PRO A 99 -1.40 -4.09 -35.42
N PRO A 100 -2.46 -3.94 -34.60
CA PRO A 100 -2.99 -2.62 -34.27
C PRO A 100 -1.96 -1.75 -33.53
N SER A 101 -2.12 -0.44 -33.61
CA SER A 101 -1.38 0.50 -32.76
C SER A 101 -1.82 0.36 -31.30
N LEU A 102 -0.99 0.79 -30.34
CA LEU A 102 -1.36 0.80 -28.93
C LEU A 102 -2.53 1.77 -28.71
N SER A 103 -2.51 2.94 -29.37
CA SER A 103 -3.61 3.91 -29.28
C SER A 103 -4.94 3.34 -29.76
N ALA A 104 -4.95 2.56 -30.86
CA ALA A 104 -6.17 1.94 -31.38
C ALA A 104 -6.76 0.94 -30.37
N VAL A 105 -5.91 0.15 -29.70
CA VAL A 105 -6.34 -0.78 -28.65
C VAL A 105 -6.90 -0.02 -27.44
N VAL A 106 -6.18 0.99 -26.95
CA VAL A 106 -6.61 1.80 -25.79
C VAL A 106 -7.94 2.49 -26.09
N HIS A 107 -8.08 3.09 -27.27
CA HIS A 107 -9.31 3.74 -27.71
C HIS A 107 -10.47 2.74 -27.73
N ALA A 108 -10.30 1.60 -28.41
CA ALA A 108 -11.34 0.58 -28.50
C ALA A 108 -11.79 0.07 -27.11
N PHE A 109 -10.87 -0.21 -26.20
CA PHE A 109 -11.22 -0.71 -24.86
C PHE A 109 -11.82 0.35 -23.94
N SER A 110 -11.60 1.63 -24.25
CA SER A 110 -12.17 2.75 -23.50
C SER A 110 -13.57 3.13 -23.98
N THR A 111 -13.89 2.89 -25.27
CA THR A 111 -15.16 3.32 -25.89
C THR A 111 -16.17 2.18 -26.06
N LEU A 112 -15.73 0.94 -26.31
CA LEU A 112 -16.63 -0.15 -26.64
C LEU A 112 -17.49 -0.60 -25.45
N GLY A 113 -18.75 -0.90 -25.75
CA GLY A 113 -19.70 -1.47 -24.80
C GLY A 113 -19.38 -2.91 -24.42
N LYS A 114 -20.02 -3.40 -23.35
CA LYS A 114 -19.85 -4.77 -22.84
C LYS A 114 -20.24 -5.85 -23.88
N ALA A 115 -21.14 -5.54 -24.81
CA ALA A 115 -21.61 -6.48 -25.83
C ALA A 115 -20.62 -6.65 -27.00
N GLU A 116 -19.93 -5.60 -27.41
CA GLU A 116 -19.06 -5.59 -28.60
C GLU A 116 -17.63 -6.01 -28.26
N LEU A 117 -17.16 -5.65 -27.06
CA LEU A 117 -15.79 -5.87 -26.61
C LEU A 117 -15.31 -7.34 -26.69
N PRO A 118 -16.11 -8.37 -26.33
CA PRO A 118 -15.65 -9.77 -26.40
C PRO A 118 -15.20 -10.18 -27.80
N ALA A 119 -15.98 -9.82 -28.83
CA ALA A 119 -15.68 -10.15 -30.22
C ALA A 119 -14.41 -9.43 -30.71
N VAL A 120 -14.26 -8.14 -30.34
CA VAL A 120 -13.07 -7.35 -30.67
C VAL A 120 -11.83 -7.91 -29.98
N LEU A 121 -11.89 -8.24 -28.69
CA LEU A 121 -10.77 -8.83 -27.96
C LEU A 121 -10.36 -10.19 -28.53
N ALA A 122 -11.33 -11.06 -28.84
CA ALA A 122 -11.03 -12.35 -29.46
C ALA A 122 -10.36 -12.18 -30.83
N ALA A 123 -10.85 -11.26 -31.68
CA ALA A 123 -10.26 -10.97 -32.97
C ALA A 123 -8.84 -10.37 -32.87
N LEU A 124 -8.56 -9.58 -31.82
CA LEU A 124 -7.22 -9.09 -31.54
C LEU A 124 -6.27 -10.22 -31.12
N LEU A 125 -6.72 -11.12 -30.24
CA LEU A 125 -5.93 -12.29 -29.83
C LEU A 125 -5.66 -13.23 -31.02
N ASP A 126 -6.64 -13.42 -31.90
CA ASP A 126 -6.50 -14.17 -33.15
C ASP A 126 -5.53 -13.53 -34.16
N ARG A 127 -5.17 -12.25 -34.00
CA ARG A 127 -4.26 -11.54 -34.91
C ARG A 127 -2.84 -11.40 -34.37
N LEU A 128 -2.66 -11.54 -33.07
CA LEU A 128 -1.37 -11.34 -32.41
C LEU A 128 -0.65 -12.68 -32.23
N ASP A 129 0.68 -12.63 -32.25
CA ASP A 129 1.56 -13.71 -31.80
C ASP A 129 1.52 -13.84 -30.26
N GLU A 130 2.24 -14.82 -29.70
CA GLU A 130 2.24 -15.08 -28.25
C GLU A 130 2.70 -13.84 -27.46
N THR A 131 3.72 -13.14 -27.94
CA THR A 131 4.28 -11.94 -27.30
C THR A 131 3.30 -10.77 -27.34
N GLY A 132 2.65 -10.54 -28.49
CA GLY A 132 1.61 -9.53 -28.66
C GLY A 132 0.37 -9.82 -27.81
N ARG A 133 -0.11 -11.06 -27.78
CA ARG A 133 -1.22 -11.50 -26.91
C ARG A 133 -0.89 -11.26 -25.45
N TRP A 134 0.31 -11.66 -25.02
CA TRP A 134 0.77 -11.44 -23.66
C TRP A 134 0.76 -9.95 -23.31
N ALA A 135 1.35 -9.09 -24.14
CA ALA A 135 1.37 -7.64 -23.90
C ALA A 135 -0.04 -7.02 -23.85
N LEU A 136 -0.94 -7.45 -24.74
CA LEU A 136 -2.35 -7.03 -24.74
C LEU A 136 -3.06 -7.44 -23.44
N LEU A 137 -2.90 -8.70 -23.02
CA LEU A 137 -3.52 -9.21 -21.80
C LEU A 137 -2.92 -8.57 -20.53
N LYS A 138 -1.63 -8.24 -20.54
CA LYS A 138 -0.96 -7.48 -19.47
C LYS A 138 -1.50 -6.05 -19.37
N LEU A 139 -1.76 -5.40 -20.50
CA LEU A 139 -2.42 -4.10 -20.56
C LEU A 139 -3.82 -4.14 -19.92
N ILE A 140 -4.63 -5.17 -20.23
CA ILE A 140 -5.99 -5.33 -19.68
C ILE A 140 -5.97 -5.61 -18.18
N THR A 141 -5.06 -6.48 -17.73
CA THR A 141 -4.99 -6.90 -16.32
C THR A 141 -4.28 -5.89 -15.42
N GLY A 142 -3.54 -4.93 -16.00
CA GLY A 142 -2.74 -3.94 -15.27
C GLY A 142 -1.51 -4.51 -14.54
N SER A 143 -1.35 -5.84 -14.54
CA SER A 143 -0.31 -6.55 -13.77
C SER A 143 0.87 -6.91 -14.66
N LEU A 144 1.59 -5.90 -15.16
CA LEU A 144 2.68 -6.09 -16.13
C LEU A 144 3.76 -7.05 -15.64
N ARG A 145 4.12 -6.99 -14.34
CA ARG A 145 5.15 -7.84 -13.68
C ARG A 145 6.54 -7.80 -14.33
N ILE A 146 6.84 -6.78 -15.11
CA ILE A 146 8.14 -6.52 -15.77
C ILE A 146 9.19 -5.88 -14.86
N GLY A 147 8.91 -5.74 -13.55
CA GLY A 147 9.79 -5.11 -12.57
C GLY A 147 10.18 -3.66 -12.89
N VAL A 148 9.24 -2.89 -13.44
CA VAL A 148 9.34 -1.43 -13.62
C VAL A 148 8.38 -0.78 -12.63
N SER A 149 8.87 0.20 -11.87
CA SER A 149 8.03 1.05 -11.03
C SER A 149 7.61 2.30 -11.79
N ALA A 150 6.50 2.92 -11.37
CA ALA A 150 6.07 4.21 -11.92
C ALA A 150 7.19 5.27 -11.83
N ARG A 151 7.91 5.34 -10.70
CA ARG A 151 9.06 6.24 -10.53
C ARG A 151 10.17 5.98 -11.57
N LEU A 152 10.46 4.72 -11.90
CA LEU A 152 11.46 4.40 -12.91
C LEU A 152 11.02 4.85 -14.31
N ALA A 153 9.74 4.70 -14.64
CA ALA A 153 9.18 5.19 -15.91
C ALA A 153 9.23 6.73 -15.99
N LYS A 154 8.86 7.44 -14.91
CA LYS A 154 8.99 8.91 -14.82
C LYS A 154 10.45 9.38 -14.90
N THR A 155 11.38 8.64 -14.29
CA THR A 155 12.83 8.90 -14.42
C THR A 155 13.28 8.77 -15.89
N ALA A 156 12.72 7.82 -16.64
CA ALA A 156 13.04 7.67 -18.07
C ALA A 156 12.52 8.85 -18.91
N VAL A 157 11.38 9.45 -18.54
CA VAL A 157 10.89 10.69 -19.17
C VAL A 157 11.83 11.85 -18.84
N ALA A 158 12.22 12.00 -17.57
CA ALA A 158 13.14 13.06 -17.14
C ALA A 158 14.49 13.01 -17.90
N ALA A 159 14.99 11.80 -18.16
CA ALA A 159 16.21 11.54 -18.91
C ALA A 159 16.14 11.91 -20.42
N LEU A 160 14.98 12.33 -20.94
CA LEU A 160 14.87 12.84 -22.32
C LEU A 160 15.46 14.26 -22.48
N GLY A 161 15.46 15.07 -21.42
CA GLY A 161 15.92 16.46 -21.46
C GLY A 161 16.61 16.93 -20.19
N GLU A 162 17.40 16.04 -19.57
CA GLU A 162 18.22 16.35 -18.38
C GLU A 162 17.42 16.97 -17.22
N LEU A 163 16.14 16.61 -17.11
CA LEU A 163 15.29 17.06 -16.01
C LEU A 163 15.57 16.21 -14.77
N GLU A 164 15.41 16.84 -13.60
CA GLU A 164 15.38 16.09 -12.35
C GLU A 164 14.09 15.24 -12.28
N PRO A 165 14.15 13.96 -11.88
CA PRO A 165 12.96 13.09 -11.79
C PRO A 165 11.87 13.66 -10.90
N ASP A 166 12.25 14.39 -9.87
CA ASP A 166 11.32 15.02 -8.93
C ASP A 166 10.55 16.18 -9.59
N ALA A 167 11.10 16.84 -10.63
CA ALA A 167 10.37 17.85 -11.40
C ALA A 167 9.21 17.24 -12.19
N ILE A 168 9.35 15.99 -12.68
CA ILE A 168 8.27 15.23 -13.30
C ILE A 168 7.18 14.91 -12.28
N GLU A 169 7.55 14.47 -11.07
CA GLU A 169 6.58 14.16 -10.01
C GLU A 169 5.73 15.38 -9.62
N LEU A 170 6.31 16.60 -9.68
CA LEU A 170 5.59 17.83 -9.34
C LEU A 170 4.44 18.17 -10.30
N VAL A 171 4.61 17.91 -11.59
CA VAL A 171 3.58 18.22 -12.61
C VAL A 171 2.65 17.03 -12.85
N TRP A 172 3.09 15.81 -12.52
CA TRP A 172 2.37 14.56 -12.79
C TRP A 172 0.88 14.54 -12.39
N PRO A 173 0.47 15.02 -11.20
CA PRO A 173 -0.92 14.90 -10.77
C PRO A 173 -1.93 15.68 -11.63
N GLY A 174 -1.48 16.71 -12.36
CA GLY A 174 -2.33 17.51 -13.26
C GLY A 174 -2.34 17.03 -14.71
N LEU A 175 -1.69 15.90 -15.01
CA LEU A 175 -1.51 15.42 -16.38
C LEU A 175 -2.31 14.15 -16.63
N GLU A 176 -2.90 14.08 -17.82
CA GLU A 176 -3.66 12.91 -18.29
C GLU A 176 -2.93 12.19 -19.43
N PRO A 177 -3.03 10.85 -19.52
CA PRO A 177 -2.61 10.12 -20.72
C PRO A 177 -3.25 10.71 -21.99
N PRO A 178 -2.50 10.82 -23.10
CA PRO A 178 -1.18 10.26 -23.35
C PRO A 178 0.01 11.19 -22.98
N TYR A 179 -0.16 12.15 -22.07
CA TYR A 179 0.95 12.96 -21.53
C TYR A 179 1.75 13.73 -22.58
N THR A 180 1.11 14.21 -23.66
CA THR A 180 1.79 14.89 -24.78
C THR A 180 2.56 16.14 -24.33
N GLU A 181 2.00 16.91 -23.41
CA GLU A 181 2.64 18.11 -22.85
C GLU A 181 3.89 17.76 -22.03
N LEU A 182 3.86 16.63 -21.31
CA LEU A 182 5.00 16.14 -20.55
C LEU A 182 6.19 15.83 -21.46
N PHE A 183 5.93 15.12 -22.57
CA PHE A 183 6.98 14.80 -23.54
C PHE A 183 7.45 16.05 -24.30
N ALA A 184 6.56 16.99 -24.59
CA ALA A 184 6.95 18.27 -25.19
C ALA A 184 7.90 19.05 -24.27
N TRP A 185 7.58 19.13 -22.97
CA TRP A 185 8.46 19.76 -21.98
C TRP A 185 9.79 19.02 -21.80
N ALA A 186 9.73 17.70 -21.60
CA ALA A 186 10.91 16.87 -21.39
C ALA A 186 11.87 16.86 -22.59
N GLU A 187 11.41 17.20 -23.80
CA GLU A 187 12.25 17.32 -24.99
C GLU A 187 12.61 18.78 -25.33
N GLY A 188 12.25 19.74 -24.46
CA GLY A 188 12.49 21.17 -24.69
C GLY A 188 11.67 21.78 -25.83
N ARG A 189 10.62 21.09 -26.29
CA ARG A 189 9.70 21.51 -27.36
C ARG A 189 8.50 22.32 -26.85
N GLY A 190 8.30 22.39 -25.54
CA GLY A 190 7.19 23.09 -24.90
C GLY A 190 7.54 23.58 -23.49
N PRO A 191 6.72 24.46 -22.90
CA PRO A 191 6.91 24.92 -21.53
C PRO A 191 6.66 23.79 -20.53
N ARG A 192 7.12 24.00 -19.28
CA ARG A 192 6.73 23.13 -18.16
C ARG A 192 5.20 23.12 -18.02
N PRO A 193 4.53 21.97 -17.93
CA PRO A 193 3.09 21.93 -17.71
C PRO A 193 2.73 22.54 -16.35
N GLU A 194 1.72 23.40 -16.34
CA GLU A 194 1.15 23.98 -15.13
C GLU A 194 -0.23 23.36 -14.88
N THR A 195 -0.57 23.17 -13.61
CA THR A 195 -1.91 22.67 -13.24
C THR A 195 -2.80 23.85 -12.89
N GLU A 196 -3.96 23.94 -13.53
CA GLU A 196 -5.04 24.87 -13.16
C GLU A 196 -5.88 24.33 -11.98
N ASP A 197 -5.54 23.16 -11.47
CA ASP A 197 -6.22 22.56 -10.32
C ASP A 197 -6.02 23.44 -9.08
N PRO A 198 -7.10 23.96 -8.47
CA PRO A 198 -7.02 24.81 -7.28
C PRO A 198 -6.61 24.06 -6.01
N ALA A 199 -6.78 22.73 -5.99
CA ALA A 199 -6.44 21.90 -4.85
C ALA A 199 -5.58 20.69 -5.28
N PRO A 200 -4.38 20.93 -5.84
CA PRO A 200 -3.57 19.89 -6.45
C PRO A 200 -2.81 19.06 -5.40
N PHE A 201 -2.65 17.77 -5.67
CA PHE A 201 -1.77 16.91 -4.89
C PHE A 201 -0.31 17.37 -4.98
N ARG A 202 0.38 17.40 -3.83
CA ARG A 202 1.82 17.64 -3.71
C ARG A 202 2.54 16.31 -3.42
N PRO A 203 3.54 15.91 -4.21
CA PRO A 203 4.26 14.66 -3.96
C PRO A 203 4.88 14.62 -2.56
N VAL A 204 4.70 13.48 -1.89
CA VAL A 204 5.03 13.30 -0.46
C VAL A 204 6.49 12.93 -0.21
N MET A 205 7.02 13.32 0.95
CA MET A 205 8.31 12.89 1.48
C MET A 205 8.15 11.62 2.33
N LEU A 206 8.87 10.55 2.01
CA LEU A 206 8.82 9.25 2.67
C LEU A 206 10.06 9.01 3.54
N SER A 207 9.87 8.32 4.66
CA SER A 207 10.95 7.99 5.60
C SER A 207 11.63 6.64 5.33
N HIS A 208 12.85 6.50 5.84
CA HIS A 208 13.56 5.22 5.97
C HIS A 208 13.38 4.64 7.38
N ALA A 209 13.47 3.32 7.52
CA ALA A 209 13.60 2.72 8.85
C ALA A 209 14.97 3.11 9.42
N ILE A 210 15.02 3.41 10.72
CA ILE A 210 16.28 3.59 11.45
C ILE A 210 16.66 2.27 12.12
N GLU A 211 17.92 1.89 12.01
CA GLU A 211 18.50 0.74 12.69
C GLU A 211 19.37 1.22 13.88
N GLU A 212 19.66 0.35 14.84
CA GLU A 212 20.48 0.70 16.02
C GLU A 212 21.85 1.29 15.63
N SER A 213 22.45 0.77 14.56
CA SER A 213 23.75 1.24 14.06
C SER A 213 23.70 2.64 13.45
N ASP A 214 22.53 3.13 13.01
CA ASP A 214 22.40 4.47 12.44
C ASP A 214 22.51 5.55 13.53
N PHE A 215 22.03 5.28 14.76
CA PHE A 215 22.01 6.28 15.85
C PHE A 215 23.41 6.79 16.22
N ALA A 216 24.43 5.93 16.12
CA ALA A 216 25.81 6.32 16.39
C ALA A 216 26.34 7.43 15.46
N ALA A 217 25.75 7.58 14.28
CA ALA A 217 26.11 8.60 13.29
C ALA A 217 25.20 9.84 13.33
N LEU A 218 24.21 9.88 14.22
CA LEU A 218 23.21 10.95 14.29
C LEU A 218 23.29 11.69 15.63
N ASP A 219 23.10 13.01 15.57
CA ASP A 219 23.01 13.87 16.75
C ASP A 219 21.54 14.03 17.16
N PRO A 220 21.13 13.62 18.39
CA PRO A 220 19.74 13.76 18.84
C PRO A 220 19.24 15.22 18.82
N ALA A 221 20.11 16.20 19.06
CA ALA A 221 19.71 17.62 19.07
C ALA A 221 19.26 18.13 17.70
N ALA A 222 19.73 17.50 16.62
CA ALA A 222 19.39 17.85 15.24
C ALA A 222 18.00 17.36 14.80
N PHE A 223 17.32 16.55 15.62
CA PHE A 223 16.05 15.93 15.27
C PHE A 223 14.89 16.41 16.15
N ARG A 224 13.69 16.31 15.59
CA ARG A 224 12.41 16.43 16.30
C ARG A 224 11.68 15.10 16.19
N GLY A 225 11.15 14.65 17.31
CA GLY A 225 10.42 13.40 17.45
C GLY A 225 8.92 13.67 17.37
N GLU A 226 8.19 12.83 16.66
CA GLU A 226 6.73 12.81 16.66
C GLU A 226 6.24 11.37 16.79
N TRP A 227 5.02 11.17 17.29
CA TRP A 227 4.44 9.84 17.30
C TRP A 227 4.18 9.35 15.89
N LYS A 228 4.48 8.08 15.65
CA LYS A 228 4.08 7.38 14.45
C LYS A 228 2.68 6.80 14.67
N TRP A 229 1.66 7.51 14.22
CA TRP A 229 0.26 7.13 14.37
C TRP A 229 -0.14 5.90 13.52
N ASP A 230 -1.05 5.06 14.04
CA ASP A 230 -1.68 3.92 13.36
C ASP A 230 -2.89 4.36 12.53
N GLY A 231 -2.63 5.10 11.45
CA GLY A 231 -3.65 5.61 10.54
C GLY A 231 -3.30 5.41 9.08
N ILE A 232 -3.79 6.32 8.24
CA ILE A 232 -3.26 6.47 6.89
C ILE A 232 -2.82 7.91 6.65
N ARG A 233 -1.65 8.07 6.04
CA ARG A 233 -1.22 9.38 5.56
C ARG A 233 -2.24 9.98 4.60
N VAL A 234 -2.63 11.21 4.88
CA VAL A 234 -3.49 12.04 4.05
C VAL A 234 -2.84 13.39 3.81
N GLN A 235 -3.03 13.94 2.61
CA GLN A 235 -2.79 15.34 2.34
C GLN A 235 -4.12 16.07 2.18
N ALA A 236 -4.37 17.04 3.06
CA ALA A 236 -5.55 17.90 2.99
C ALA A 236 -5.20 19.18 2.25
N VAL A 237 -5.86 19.42 1.13
CA VAL A 237 -5.59 20.56 0.24
C VAL A 237 -6.87 21.34 0.04
N ARG A 238 -6.80 22.67 0.21
CA ARG A 238 -7.89 23.58 -0.13
C ARG A 238 -7.34 24.82 -0.81
N GLY A 239 -8.02 25.27 -1.86
CA GLY A 239 -7.67 26.47 -2.60
C GLY A 239 -8.82 26.94 -3.48
N ALA A 240 -8.72 28.18 -3.97
CA ALA A 240 -9.75 28.80 -4.81
C ALA A 240 -9.46 28.59 -6.31
N ASP A 241 -10.49 28.25 -7.07
CA ASP A 241 -10.43 28.26 -8.53
C ASP A 241 -10.45 29.68 -9.11
N HIS A 242 -10.32 29.80 -10.44
CA HIS A 242 -10.34 31.07 -11.15
C HIS A 242 -11.65 31.86 -10.99
N THR A 243 -12.73 31.23 -10.51
CA THR A 243 -14.01 31.89 -10.21
C THR A 243 -14.13 32.34 -8.76
N GLY A 244 -13.12 32.05 -7.93
CA GLY A 244 -13.12 32.32 -6.49
C GLY A 244 -13.84 31.25 -5.66
N ARG A 245 -14.23 30.12 -6.26
CA ARG A 245 -14.85 29.02 -5.53
C ARG A 245 -13.76 28.17 -4.88
N HIS A 246 -13.87 27.94 -3.58
CA HIS A 246 -12.97 27.03 -2.88
C HIS A 246 -13.29 25.57 -3.22
N VAL A 247 -12.24 24.82 -3.47
CA VAL A 247 -12.24 23.37 -3.66
C VAL A 247 -11.36 22.78 -2.57
N ALA A 248 -11.87 21.76 -1.89
CA ALA A 248 -11.16 21.01 -0.87
C ALA A 248 -11.04 19.55 -1.30
N ARG A 249 -9.85 18.97 -1.12
CA ARG A 249 -9.56 17.58 -1.45
C ARG A 249 -8.69 16.92 -0.39
N LEU A 250 -8.90 15.62 -0.25
CA LEU A 250 -8.11 14.73 0.58
C LEU A 250 -7.44 13.71 -0.32
N TYR A 251 -6.12 13.69 -0.30
CA TYR A 251 -5.34 12.75 -1.10
C TYR A 251 -4.70 11.68 -0.24
N SER A 252 -4.77 10.43 -0.69
CA SER A 252 -3.98 9.35 -0.11
C SER A 252 -2.48 9.57 -0.36
N ARG A 253 -1.64 8.76 0.30
CA ARG A 253 -0.17 8.73 0.07
C ARG A 253 0.22 8.66 -1.42
N THR A 254 -0.58 8.03 -2.26
CA THR A 254 -0.29 7.84 -3.69
C THR A 254 -0.94 8.89 -4.60
N GLY A 255 -1.58 9.91 -4.02
CA GLY A 255 -2.28 10.97 -4.77
C GLY A 255 -3.68 10.58 -5.25
N GLU A 256 -4.27 9.51 -4.72
CA GLU A 256 -5.67 9.17 -5.01
C GLU A 256 -6.60 10.09 -4.21
N ASP A 257 -7.59 10.69 -4.88
CA ASP A 257 -8.61 11.51 -4.22
C ASP A 257 -9.56 10.62 -3.41
N ILE A 258 -9.47 10.71 -2.08
CA ILE A 258 -10.29 9.99 -1.12
C ILE A 258 -11.41 10.86 -0.51
N SER A 259 -11.59 12.10 -1.00
CA SER A 259 -12.63 13.02 -0.52
C SER A 259 -14.04 12.40 -0.53
N PRO A 260 -14.45 11.58 -1.53
CA PRO A 260 -15.77 10.94 -1.51
C PRO A 260 -16.01 9.99 -0.33
N ALA A 261 -14.94 9.44 0.26
CA ALA A 261 -15.02 8.59 1.45
C ALA A 261 -15.06 9.41 2.76
N PHE A 262 -14.61 10.67 2.69
CA PHE A 262 -14.46 11.60 3.81
C PHE A 262 -15.02 13.00 3.50
N PRO A 263 -16.30 13.11 3.06
CA PRO A 263 -16.88 14.38 2.66
C PRO A 263 -17.03 15.36 3.85
N ASP A 264 -17.36 14.84 5.03
CA ASP A 264 -17.41 15.56 6.31
C ASP A 264 -16.09 16.28 6.63
N LEU A 265 -14.97 15.61 6.35
CA LEU A 265 -13.64 16.15 6.61
C LEU A 265 -13.24 17.17 5.55
N ALA A 266 -13.49 16.89 4.27
CA ALA A 266 -13.19 17.80 3.17
C ALA A 266 -13.99 19.10 3.24
N GLU A 267 -15.29 19.01 3.57
CA GLU A 267 -16.19 20.17 3.69
C GLU A 267 -15.85 21.06 4.90
N ALA A 268 -15.30 20.49 5.97
CA ALA A 268 -14.93 21.20 7.19
C ALA A 268 -13.51 21.81 7.16
N LEU A 269 -12.75 21.67 6.07
CA LEU A 269 -11.45 22.33 5.92
C LEU A 269 -11.64 23.84 5.77
N ALA A 270 -11.09 24.61 6.70
CA ALA A 270 -11.28 26.06 6.79
C ALA A 270 -10.04 26.89 6.40
N PHE A 271 -8.97 26.27 5.88
CA PHE A 271 -7.72 26.95 5.50
C PHE A 271 -7.50 26.94 3.98
N ASP A 272 -6.61 27.79 3.46
CA ASP A 272 -6.11 27.70 2.08
C ASP A 272 -4.64 27.28 2.10
N GLY A 273 -4.37 26.08 1.57
CA GLY A 273 -3.05 25.46 1.68
C GLY A 273 -3.07 23.96 1.44
N ALA A 274 -1.93 23.32 1.72
CA ALA A 274 -1.74 21.88 1.67
C ALA A 274 -1.06 21.40 2.96
N VAL A 275 -1.81 20.67 3.78
CA VAL A 275 -1.34 20.07 5.04
C VAL A 275 -1.11 18.58 4.86
N ASP A 276 -0.01 18.09 5.41
CA ASP A 276 0.33 16.66 5.45
C ASP A 276 0.07 16.14 6.86
N GLY A 277 -0.64 15.02 6.97
CA GLY A 277 -1.13 14.52 8.25
C GLY A 277 -1.46 13.04 8.22
N GLU A 278 -1.87 12.52 9.38
CA GLU A 278 -2.42 11.18 9.51
C GLU A 278 -3.94 11.27 9.65
N LEU A 279 -4.67 10.58 8.79
CA LEU A 279 -6.10 10.38 8.88
C LEU A 279 -6.41 9.29 9.89
N LEU A 280 -7.25 9.63 10.85
CA LEU A 280 -7.60 8.84 12.02
C LEU A 280 -9.12 8.85 12.22
N ILE A 281 -9.63 7.94 13.06
CA ILE A 281 -10.99 8.04 13.61
C ILE A 281 -10.88 8.46 15.07
N LEU A 282 -11.66 9.45 15.48
CA LEU A 282 -11.61 10.01 16.83
C LEU A 282 -12.97 9.85 17.53
N ARG A 283 -13.05 8.99 18.55
CA ARG A 283 -14.29 8.82 19.35
C ARG A 283 -14.05 9.24 20.79
N ASP A 284 -14.94 10.09 21.32
CA ASP A 284 -14.84 10.60 22.69
C ASP A 284 -13.46 11.19 23.01
N GLY A 285 -12.86 11.87 22.02
CA GLY A 285 -11.52 12.47 22.12
C GLY A 285 -10.35 11.49 22.05
N ARG A 286 -10.57 10.21 21.69
CA ARG A 286 -9.53 9.19 21.60
C ARG A 286 -9.38 8.63 20.19
N VAL A 287 -8.14 8.51 19.74
CA VAL A 287 -7.80 7.89 18.47
C VAL A 287 -8.16 6.41 18.52
N GLN A 288 -8.88 5.95 17.50
CA GLN A 288 -9.28 4.56 17.35
C GLN A 288 -8.28 3.79 16.49
N SER A 289 -8.24 2.47 16.65
CA SER A 289 -7.39 1.60 15.84
C SER A 289 -7.64 1.70 14.34
N PHE A 290 -6.63 1.35 13.53
CA PHE A 290 -6.74 1.29 12.08
C PHE A 290 -7.91 0.42 11.58
N ASN A 291 -8.26 -0.67 12.27
CA ASN A 291 -9.40 -1.51 11.91
C ASN A 291 -10.74 -0.76 11.94
N VAL A 292 -10.87 0.24 12.83
CA VAL A 292 -12.03 1.13 12.91
C VAL A 292 -12.02 2.09 11.72
N LEU A 293 -10.87 2.68 11.38
CA LEU A 293 -10.71 3.52 10.19
C LEU A 293 -11.04 2.78 8.88
N GLN A 294 -10.69 1.50 8.78
CA GLN A 294 -10.97 0.67 7.61
C GLN A 294 -12.47 0.55 7.28
N GLN A 295 -13.36 0.79 8.24
CA GLN A 295 -14.81 0.79 8.00
C GLN A 295 -15.22 1.88 7.00
N ARG A 296 -14.46 2.98 6.93
CA ARG A 296 -14.65 4.09 5.99
C ARG A 296 -13.74 4.00 4.76
N LEU A 297 -12.46 3.69 4.95
CA LEU A 297 -11.41 3.86 3.94
C LEU A 297 -11.70 3.20 2.58
N ASN A 298 -12.34 2.03 2.57
CA ASN A 298 -12.60 1.28 1.33
C ASN A 298 -13.96 1.59 0.70
N ARG A 299 -14.67 2.62 1.16
CA ARG A 299 -16.00 2.99 0.68
C ARG A 299 -15.88 4.10 -0.35
N LYS A 300 -16.49 3.90 -1.53
CA LYS A 300 -16.58 4.95 -2.57
C LYS A 300 -17.52 6.09 -2.20
N THR A 301 -18.55 5.77 -1.41
CA THR A 301 -19.51 6.72 -0.84
C THR A 301 -19.87 6.25 0.57
N VAL A 302 -20.08 7.20 1.47
CA VAL A 302 -20.39 6.93 2.88
C VAL A 302 -21.78 7.47 3.23
N THR A 303 -22.48 6.80 4.14
CA THR A 303 -23.81 7.24 4.61
C THR A 303 -23.65 8.17 5.81
N PRO A 304 -24.64 9.06 6.09
CA PRO A 304 -24.63 9.90 7.29
C PRO A 304 -24.45 9.11 8.59
N LYS A 305 -25.03 7.90 8.66
CA LYS A 305 -24.84 6.98 9.79
C LYS A 305 -23.37 6.58 9.96
N LEU A 306 -22.69 6.22 8.86
CA LEU A 306 -21.29 5.83 8.90
C LEU A 306 -20.39 7.00 9.32
N ILE A 307 -20.70 8.21 8.86
CA ILE A 307 -19.99 9.44 9.25
C ILE A 307 -20.12 9.67 10.77
N ALA A 308 -21.35 9.61 11.30
CA ALA A 308 -21.61 9.79 12.73
C ALA A 308 -20.97 8.70 13.60
N GLU A 309 -20.94 7.45 13.11
CA GLU A 309 -20.36 6.32 13.84
C GLU A 309 -18.82 6.34 13.79
N PHE A 310 -18.22 6.83 12.70
CA PHE A 310 -16.78 6.84 12.48
C PHE A 310 -16.31 8.26 12.09
N PRO A 311 -16.38 9.23 13.01
CA PRO A 311 -15.95 10.60 12.74
C PRO A 311 -14.45 10.65 12.44
N ALA A 312 -14.11 11.18 11.26
CA ALA A 312 -12.74 11.25 10.80
C ALA A 312 -12.04 12.52 11.30
N HIS A 313 -10.74 12.42 11.51
CA HIS A 313 -9.90 13.51 12.00
C HIS A 313 -8.52 13.45 11.35
N ILE A 314 -7.87 14.60 11.20
CA ILE A 314 -6.50 14.69 10.70
C ILE A 314 -5.57 15.14 11.83
N ARG A 315 -4.56 14.33 12.13
CA ARG A 315 -3.44 14.75 12.97
C ARG A 315 -2.30 15.25 12.08
N ALA A 316 -2.23 16.56 11.93
CA ALA A 316 -1.34 17.25 11.01
C ALA A 316 0.10 17.31 11.53
N TYR A 317 1.06 17.10 10.65
CA TYR A 317 2.47 17.03 11.02
C TYR A 317 3.44 17.75 10.08
N ASP A 318 2.97 18.29 8.95
CA ASP A 318 3.74 19.19 8.11
C ASP A 318 2.81 20.12 7.29
N LEU A 319 3.36 21.25 6.82
CA LEU A 319 2.69 22.22 5.98
C LEU A 319 3.48 22.40 4.69
N LEU A 320 2.85 22.11 3.55
CA LEU A 320 3.51 22.09 2.24
C LEU A 320 3.22 23.36 1.43
N PHE A 321 2.08 23.97 1.65
CA PHE A 321 1.64 25.16 0.93
C PHE A 321 0.71 25.98 1.83
N GLU A 322 0.83 27.30 1.79
CA GLU A 322 -0.02 28.21 2.57
C GLU A 322 -0.18 29.52 1.80
N ALA A 323 -1.41 29.99 1.62
CA ALA A 323 -1.72 31.31 1.06
C ALA A 323 -0.97 31.68 -0.25
N GLY A 324 -0.73 30.72 -1.14
CA GLY A 324 -0.03 30.93 -2.42
C GLY A 324 1.48 30.68 -2.38
N GLU A 325 2.06 30.39 -1.22
CA GLU A 325 3.50 30.19 -1.04
C GLU A 325 3.84 28.70 -0.83
N ASP A 326 4.88 28.21 -1.53
CA ASP A 326 5.39 26.85 -1.40
C ASP A 326 6.36 26.75 -0.20
N MET A 327 5.90 26.12 0.87
CA MET A 327 6.64 25.98 2.12
C MET A 327 7.74 24.93 2.07
N ARG A 328 7.76 24.05 1.07
CA ARG A 328 8.62 22.85 1.05
C ARG A 328 10.11 23.17 1.01
N ASN A 329 10.46 24.36 0.51
CA ASN A 329 11.82 24.88 0.48
C ASN A 329 12.29 25.49 1.81
N LEU A 330 11.42 25.53 2.83
CA LEU A 330 11.78 25.96 4.18
C LEU A 330 12.25 24.78 5.04
N PRO A 331 13.11 24.99 6.04
CA PRO A 331 13.43 23.99 7.07
C PRO A 331 12.20 23.47 7.82
N PHE A 332 12.26 22.23 8.32
CA PHE A 332 11.14 21.60 9.05
C PHE A 332 10.65 22.45 10.22
N GLU A 333 11.55 23.05 11.02
CA GLU A 333 11.14 23.91 12.12
C GLU A 333 10.31 25.12 11.68
N ALA A 334 10.68 25.74 10.56
CA ALA A 334 9.93 26.87 10.02
C ALA A 334 8.54 26.42 9.53
N ARG A 335 8.45 25.29 8.81
CA ARG A 335 7.17 24.73 8.37
C ARG A 335 6.29 24.33 9.56
N ARG A 336 6.90 23.76 10.60
CA ARG A 336 6.21 23.36 11.83
C ARG A 336 5.63 24.56 12.58
N ALA A 337 6.39 25.64 12.73
CA ALA A 337 5.89 26.87 13.36
C ALA A 337 4.72 27.49 12.57
N ARG A 338 4.78 27.44 11.23
CA ARG A 338 3.67 27.88 10.37
C ARG A 338 2.44 26.98 10.51
N LEU A 339 2.63 25.65 10.57
CA LEU A 339 1.55 24.71 10.84
C LEU A 339 0.89 24.97 12.20
N GLU A 340 1.68 25.21 13.25
CA GLU A 340 1.18 25.55 14.58
C GLU A 340 0.31 26.81 14.57
N ALA A 341 0.78 27.87 13.90
CA ALA A 341 0.01 29.10 13.73
C ALA A 341 -1.29 28.88 12.96
N LEU A 342 -1.25 28.08 11.89
CA LEU A 342 -2.43 27.74 11.09
C LEU A 342 -3.49 27.03 11.95
N ILE A 343 -3.10 26.00 12.69
CA ILE A 343 -4.02 25.19 13.51
C ILE A 343 -4.62 26.02 14.65
N ALA A 344 -3.83 26.91 15.25
CA ALA A 344 -4.30 27.79 16.33
C ALA A 344 -5.45 28.72 15.90
N VAL A 345 -5.56 29.06 14.62
CA VAL A 345 -6.63 29.91 14.06
C VAL A 345 -7.83 29.07 13.57
N HIS A 346 -7.63 27.78 13.30
CA HIS A 346 -8.64 26.87 12.73
C HIS A 346 -9.06 25.76 13.69
N LEU A 347 -9.24 26.07 14.99
CA LEU A 347 -9.58 25.11 16.03
C LEU A 347 -10.92 24.36 15.82
N GLU A 348 -11.81 24.90 14.98
CA GLU A 348 -13.09 24.26 14.64
C GLU A 348 -12.97 23.24 13.49
N SER A 349 -11.86 23.25 12.74
CA SER A 349 -11.61 22.23 11.73
C SER A 349 -11.33 20.88 12.41
N PRO A 350 -11.71 19.74 11.78
CA PRO A 350 -11.39 18.39 12.25
C PRO A 350 -9.91 18.04 12.03
N LEU A 351 -9.04 18.92 12.51
CA LEU A 351 -7.60 18.87 12.34
C LEU A 351 -6.91 19.33 13.63
N ASP A 352 -6.04 18.49 14.17
CA ASP A 352 -5.19 18.81 15.31
C ASP A 352 -3.71 18.66 14.96
N LEU A 353 -2.85 19.16 15.84
CA LEU A 353 -1.41 19.12 15.66
C LEU A 353 -0.85 17.81 16.23
N SER A 354 -0.05 17.10 15.44
CA SER A 354 0.76 15.97 15.92
C SER A 354 1.72 16.47 17.01
N PRO A 355 1.63 15.99 18.26
CA PRO A 355 2.49 16.45 19.34
C PRO A 355 3.93 15.99 19.12
N LEU A 356 4.86 16.84 19.56
CA LEU A 356 6.28 16.48 19.59
C LEU A 356 6.57 15.59 20.79
N VAL A 357 7.41 14.58 20.58
CA VAL A 357 7.96 13.74 21.65
C VAL A 357 9.14 14.49 22.25
N ALA A 358 9.12 14.68 23.57
CA ALA A 358 10.24 15.29 24.29
C ALA A 358 11.36 14.26 24.51
N PHE A 359 12.57 14.58 24.08
CA PHE A 359 13.77 13.76 24.31
C PHE A 359 15.03 14.64 24.24
N GLY A 360 16.04 14.34 25.05
CA GLY A 360 17.38 14.96 24.96
C GLY A 360 18.46 14.00 24.46
N SER A 361 18.18 12.69 24.55
CA SER A 361 19.06 11.60 24.15
C SER A 361 18.29 10.51 23.39
N TRP A 362 19.01 9.57 22.77
CA TRP A 362 18.38 8.44 22.10
C TRP A 362 17.74 7.47 23.10
N GLU A 363 18.29 7.39 24.31
CA GLU A 363 17.77 6.62 25.43
C GLU A 363 16.41 7.17 25.90
N ASP A 364 16.26 8.49 26.00
CA ASP A 364 14.97 9.13 26.33
C ASP A 364 13.91 8.80 25.29
N LEU A 365 14.29 8.86 24.01
CA LEU A 365 13.38 8.53 22.91
C LEU A 365 13.02 7.04 22.90
N ALA A 366 13.97 6.16 23.23
CA ALA A 366 13.73 4.73 23.39
C ALA A 366 12.70 4.46 24.50
N ALA A 367 12.84 5.15 25.64
CA ALA A 367 11.90 5.07 26.76
C ALA A 367 10.49 5.56 26.35
N ALA A 368 10.41 6.69 25.65
CA ALA A 368 9.15 7.21 25.11
C ALA A 368 8.50 6.26 24.10
N ARG A 369 9.28 5.61 23.23
CA ARG A 369 8.79 4.59 22.28
C ARG A 369 8.27 3.34 22.99
N ALA A 370 8.90 2.94 24.09
CA ALA A 370 8.51 1.76 24.86
C ALA A 370 7.23 1.99 25.68
N ASP A 371 7.04 3.20 26.23
CA ASP A 371 5.86 3.59 27.00
C ASP A 371 5.30 4.95 26.52
N PRO A 372 4.56 4.99 25.40
CA PRO A 372 3.99 6.23 24.87
C PRO A 372 2.98 6.89 25.83
N ALA A 373 2.28 6.10 26.65
CA ALA A 373 1.25 6.58 27.56
C ALA A 373 1.83 7.56 28.57
N SER A 374 2.94 7.18 29.22
CA SER A 374 3.63 8.01 30.21
C SER A 374 4.45 9.16 29.62
N HIS A 375 4.69 9.15 28.30
CA HIS A 375 5.57 10.10 27.61
C HIS A 375 4.83 11.08 26.66
N GLY A 376 3.52 11.27 26.87
CA GLY A 376 2.76 12.35 26.23
C GLY A 376 1.80 11.92 25.12
N ALA A 377 1.70 10.62 24.80
CA ALA A 377 0.59 10.12 23.97
C ALA A 377 -0.71 9.96 24.79
N GLY A 378 -0.60 9.77 26.11
CA GLY A 378 -1.74 9.69 27.03
C GLY A 378 -2.77 8.65 26.60
N ALA A 379 -4.02 9.08 26.42
CA ALA A 379 -5.13 8.20 26.03
C ALA A 379 -5.01 7.66 24.58
N ASP A 380 -4.15 8.24 23.75
CA ASP A 380 -3.94 7.81 22.36
C ASP A 380 -2.76 6.83 22.23
N ALA A 381 -2.15 6.38 23.33
CA ALA A 381 -0.96 5.52 23.31
C ALA A 381 -1.15 4.20 22.54
N GLU A 382 -2.36 3.63 22.57
CA GLU A 382 -2.70 2.41 21.81
C GLU A 382 -2.67 2.64 20.29
N ALA A 383 -2.79 3.89 19.84
CA ALA A 383 -2.72 4.27 18.42
C ALA A 383 -1.29 4.66 17.97
N VAL A 384 -0.27 4.43 18.79
CA VAL A 384 1.13 4.74 18.49
C VAL A 384 1.89 3.47 18.05
N GLU A 385 2.32 3.43 16.79
CA GLU A 385 3.15 2.36 16.23
C GLU A 385 4.66 2.54 16.49
N GLY A 386 5.06 3.69 17.04
CA GLY A 386 6.46 4.05 17.29
C GLY A 386 6.68 5.55 17.19
N VAL A 387 7.87 5.96 16.75
CA VAL A 387 8.23 7.38 16.59
C VAL A 387 8.74 7.69 15.18
N MET A 388 8.46 8.90 14.73
CA MET A 388 9.02 9.52 13.53
C MET A 388 10.11 10.49 13.98
N LEU A 389 11.28 10.43 13.33
CA LEU A 389 12.38 11.38 13.53
C LEU A 389 12.48 12.27 12.31
N LYS A 390 12.41 13.59 12.50
CA LYS A 390 12.52 14.58 11.43
C LYS A 390 13.68 15.52 11.73
N ARG A 391 14.62 15.64 10.80
CA ARG A 391 15.76 16.54 10.94
C ARG A 391 15.27 17.99 10.88
N ALA A 392 15.62 18.78 11.90
CA ALA A 392 15.08 20.13 12.13
C ALA A 392 15.30 21.08 10.95
N ASP A 393 16.48 21.01 10.32
CA ASP A 393 16.89 21.86 9.20
C ASP A 393 16.44 21.34 7.81
N SER A 394 15.74 20.21 7.75
CA SER A 394 15.48 19.53 6.48
C SER A 394 14.37 20.19 5.66
N LEU A 395 14.62 20.32 4.35
CA LEU A 395 13.60 20.65 3.36
C LEU A 395 12.60 19.50 3.21
N TYR A 396 11.42 19.79 2.67
CA TYR A 396 10.46 18.76 2.29
C TYR A 396 10.71 18.31 0.85
N LEU A 397 11.38 17.16 0.69
CA LEU A 397 11.76 16.63 -0.63
C LEU A 397 10.85 15.48 -1.04
N PRO A 398 10.33 15.47 -2.28
CA PRO A 398 9.47 14.40 -2.74
C PRO A 398 10.21 13.07 -2.85
N GLY A 399 9.48 11.96 -2.72
CA GLY A 399 10.08 10.62 -2.80
C GLY A 399 10.65 10.16 -1.45
N ARG A 400 11.78 9.47 -1.45
CA ARG A 400 12.35 8.84 -0.23
C ARG A 400 13.84 9.17 -0.05
N PRO A 401 14.19 10.44 0.18
CA PRO A 401 15.56 10.82 0.48
C PRO A 401 16.04 10.16 1.77
N LYS A 402 17.31 9.76 1.84
CA LYS A 402 17.93 9.22 3.06
C LYS A 402 18.42 10.37 3.94
N GLY A 403 18.11 10.34 5.24
CA GLY A 403 18.61 11.32 6.22
C GLY A 403 17.57 12.26 6.83
N PRO A 404 16.70 12.92 6.05
CA PRO A 404 15.73 13.86 6.59
C PRO A 404 14.74 13.24 7.57
N TRP A 405 14.07 12.15 7.17
CA TRP A 405 13.01 11.52 7.93
C TRP A 405 13.31 10.04 8.17
N TRP A 406 13.19 9.63 9.42
CA TRP A 406 13.28 8.24 9.85
C TRP A 406 12.02 7.78 10.57
N LYS A 407 11.78 6.48 10.56
CA LYS A 407 10.74 5.83 11.36
C LYS A 407 11.38 4.77 12.25
N TRP A 408 11.05 4.82 13.54
CA TRP A 408 11.47 3.84 14.53
C TRP A 408 10.23 3.19 15.11
N LYS A 409 9.87 2.02 14.56
CA LYS A 409 8.69 1.27 14.99
C LYS A 409 8.92 0.63 16.35
N ARG A 410 7.84 0.32 17.07
CA ARG A 410 7.88 -0.64 18.18
C ARG A 410 8.32 -2.01 17.67
N ASP A 411 8.99 -2.76 18.54
CA ASP A 411 9.43 -4.10 18.22
C ASP A 411 8.18 -5.00 18.05
N PRO A 412 8.13 -5.82 16.99
CA PRO A 412 6.97 -6.68 16.76
C PRO A 412 6.87 -7.72 17.87
N HIS A 413 5.66 -8.16 18.17
CA HIS A 413 5.46 -9.35 18.97
C HIS A 413 5.93 -10.57 18.18
N THR A 414 6.37 -11.61 18.89
CA THR A 414 6.82 -12.87 18.29
C THR A 414 6.11 -14.05 18.91
N VAL A 415 5.84 -15.06 18.10
CA VAL A 415 5.31 -16.35 18.55
C VAL A 415 5.95 -17.47 17.73
N ASP A 416 6.27 -18.60 18.36
CA ASP A 416 6.67 -19.82 17.67
C ASP A 416 5.40 -20.58 17.25
N ALA A 417 5.14 -20.70 15.95
CA ALA A 417 3.95 -21.35 15.39
C ALA A 417 4.32 -22.48 14.42
N VAL A 418 3.47 -23.50 14.31
CA VAL A 418 3.70 -24.68 13.47
C VAL A 418 3.14 -24.46 12.06
N LEU A 419 3.92 -24.74 11.02
CA LEU A 419 3.47 -24.72 9.63
C LEU A 419 2.43 -25.82 9.37
N MET A 420 1.24 -25.44 8.92
CA MET A 420 0.13 -26.37 8.65
C MET A 420 -0.12 -26.56 7.15
N TYR A 421 -0.19 -25.45 6.42
CA TYR A 421 -0.51 -25.45 5.00
C TYR A 421 0.42 -24.54 4.22
N ALA A 422 0.71 -24.93 2.99
CA ALA A 422 1.50 -24.13 2.05
C ALA A 422 0.80 -24.08 0.69
N GLN A 423 0.71 -22.89 0.10
CA GLN A 423 0.10 -22.66 -1.21
C GLN A 423 1.15 -22.18 -2.21
N ARG A 424 1.02 -22.58 -3.48
CA ARG A 424 1.88 -22.08 -4.56
C ARG A 424 1.73 -20.57 -4.71
N GLY A 425 2.86 -19.90 -4.93
CA GLY A 425 2.90 -18.47 -5.20
C GLY A 425 2.37 -18.11 -6.59
N HIS A 426 2.46 -16.82 -6.91
CA HIS A 426 2.11 -16.29 -8.24
C HIS A 426 3.29 -15.52 -8.84
N GLY A 427 3.30 -15.38 -10.17
CA GLY A 427 4.36 -14.65 -10.89
C GLY A 427 5.74 -15.29 -10.67
N LYS A 428 6.74 -14.51 -10.22
CA LYS A 428 8.11 -15.01 -9.98
C LYS A 428 8.20 -16.19 -9.00
N ARG A 429 7.19 -16.37 -8.14
CA ARG A 429 7.12 -17.46 -7.16
C ARG A 429 6.18 -18.59 -7.55
N SER A 430 5.69 -18.64 -8.80
CA SER A 430 4.73 -19.67 -9.23
C SER A 430 5.27 -21.10 -9.08
N SER A 431 6.58 -21.30 -9.21
CA SER A 431 7.22 -22.62 -9.04
C SER A 431 7.38 -23.06 -7.58
N TYR A 432 7.19 -22.15 -6.61
CA TYR A 432 7.44 -22.39 -5.18
C TYR A 432 6.17 -22.33 -4.35
N TYR A 433 6.15 -23.06 -3.24
CA TYR A 433 5.22 -22.79 -2.16
C TYR A 433 5.71 -21.58 -1.38
N SER A 434 4.97 -20.47 -1.40
CA SER A 434 5.40 -19.18 -0.81
C SER A 434 4.41 -18.54 0.15
N ASP A 435 3.28 -19.22 0.36
CA ASP A 435 2.13 -18.74 1.11
C ASP A 435 1.82 -19.73 2.22
N TYR A 436 2.12 -19.39 3.47
CA TYR A 436 2.18 -20.34 4.58
C TYR A 436 1.14 -20.02 5.65
N THR A 437 0.27 -20.98 5.92
CA THR A 437 -0.67 -20.93 7.05
C THR A 437 -0.06 -21.67 8.23
N PHE A 438 -0.05 -21.04 9.39
CA PHE A 438 0.54 -21.59 10.62
C PHE A 438 -0.44 -21.50 11.78
N GLY A 439 -0.23 -22.38 12.76
CA GLY A 439 -1.09 -22.55 13.92
C GLY A 439 -0.33 -22.70 15.23
N VAL A 440 -1.07 -22.59 16.32
CA VAL A 440 -0.60 -22.83 17.69
C VAL A 440 -1.47 -23.91 18.33
N TRP A 441 -0.96 -24.57 19.36
CA TRP A 441 -1.68 -25.62 20.07
C TRP A 441 -2.72 -25.04 21.03
N THR A 442 -3.88 -25.67 21.12
CA THR A 442 -4.85 -25.43 22.21
C THR A 442 -4.49 -26.28 23.43
N GLU A 443 -5.14 -26.00 24.57
CA GLU A 443 -5.07 -26.84 25.77
C GLU A 443 -5.46 -28.30 25.49
N GLU A 444 -6.47 -28.53 24.62
CA GLU A 444 -6.93 -29.86 24.21
C GLU A 444 -5.94 -30.59 23.28
N GLY A 445 -4.84 -29.96 22.89
CA GLY A 445 -3.84 -30.53 22.00
C GLY A 445 -4.23 -30.50 20.52
N GLU A 446 -5.19 -29.64 20.14
CA GLU A 446 -5.52 -29.39 18.74
C GLU A 446 -4.66 -28.24 18.20
N LEU A 447 -4.18 -28.36 16.96
CA LEU A 447 -3.48 -27.26 16.30
C LEU A 447 -4.50 -26.38 15.55
N VAL A 448 -4.57 -25.10 15.89
CA VAL A 448 -5.52 -24.15 15.30
C VAL A 448 -4.80 -23.03 14.54
N PRO A 449 -5.28 -22.67 13.33
CA PRO A 449 -4.63 -21.64 12.53
C PRO A 449 -4.82 -20.26 13.17
N VAL A 450 -3.75 -19.48 13.24
CA VAL A 450 -3.74 -18.11 13.80
C VAL A 450 -3.30 -17.04 12.81
N GLY A 451 -2.71 -17.45 11.69
CA GLY A 451 -2.30 -16.50 10.66
C GLY A 451 -1.80 -17.16 9.37
N LYS A 452 -1.54 -16.30 8.39
CA LYS A 452 -0.90 -16.65 7.12
C LYS A 452 0.16 -15.61 6.78
N ALA A 453 1.37 -16.06 6.45
CA ALA A 453 2.48 -15.21 6.02
C ALA A 453 2.96 -15.60 4.62
N TYR A 454 3.46 -14.63 3.87
CA TYR A 454 3.94 -14.81 2.48
C TYR A 454 5.31 -14.13 2.25
N PHE A 455 5.94 -13.65 3.32
CA PHE A 455 7.23 -12.96 3.30
C PHE A 455 7.93 -13.07 4.67
N GLY A 456 9.14 -12.53 4.75
CA GLY A 456 9.97 -12.53 5.96
C GLY A 456 11.16 -13.52 5.90
N PHE A 457 11.24 -14.28 4.82
CA PHE A 457 12.31 -15.23 4.54
C PHE A 457 13.12 -14.77 3.31
N THR A 458 14.37 -15.19 3.28
CA THR A 458 15.31 -15.06 2.16
C THR A 458 14.95 -16.02 1.02
N ASP A 459 15.55 -15.83 -0.16
CA ASP A 459 15.38 -16.77 -1.28
C ASP A 459 15.95 -18.16 -0.96
N GLU A 460 16.99 -18.25 -0.13
CA GLU A 460 17.57 -19.51 0.35
C GLU A 460 16.62 -20.25 1.30
N GLU A 461 16.05 -19.54 2.26
CA GLU A 461 15.02 -20.08 3.16
C GLU A 461 13.76 -20.50 2.40
N LEU A 462 13.35 -19.76 1.36
CA LEU A 462 12.24 -20.18 0.48
C LEU A 462 12.49 -21.57 -0.12
N LEU A 463 13.71 -21.84 -0.58
CA LEU A 463 14.09 -23.16 -1.11
C LEU A 463 14.10 -24.25 -0.03
N GLU A 464 14.45 -23.91 1.21
CA GLU A 464 14.36 -24.83 2.34
C GLU A 464 12.92 -25.21 2.67
N ILE A 465 12.05 -24.21 2.81
CA ILE A 465 10.62 -24.43 3.10
C ILE A 465 9.97 -25.20 1.95
N ASP A 466 10.23 -24.84 0.69
CA ASP A 466 9.69 -25.55 -0.47
C ASP A 466 10.11 -27.04 -0.49
N ARG A 467 11.39 -27.33 -0.20
CA ARG A 467 11.88 -28.71 -0.03
C ARG A 467 11.20 -29.43 1.12
N PHE A 468 10.93 -28.75 2.23
CA PHE A 468 10.19 -29.33 3.36
C PHE A 468 8.75 -29.66 2.95
N VAL A 469 8.02 -28.69 2.37
CA VAL A 469 6.63 -28.85 1.94
C VAL A 469 6.47 -30.02 0.98
N ARG A 470 7.36 -30.14 -0.02
CA ARG A 470 7.31 -31.24 -1.00
C ARG A 470 7.53 -32.62 -0.37
N ARG A 471 8.40 -32.72 0.64
CA ARG A 471 8.74 -33.98 1.32
C ARG A 471 7.70 -34.41 2.35
N HIS A 472 7.05 -33.46 3.01
CA HIS A 472 6.14 -33.72 4.13
C HIS A 472 4.68 -33.42 3.78
N THR A 473 4.32 -33.34 2.50
CA THR A 473 2.90 -33.20 2.09
C THR A 473 2.12 -34.45 2.48
N VAL A 474 1.08 -34.29 3.29
CA VAL A 474 0.15 -35.36 3.67
C VAL A 474 -1.17 -35.31 2.88
N ASN A 475 -1.68 -34.11 2.57
CA ASN A 475 -2.90 -33.94 1.75
C ASN A 475 -2.74 -32.85 0.68
N ARG A 476 -3.59 -32.90 -0.36
CA ARG A 476 -3.57 -31.98 -1.51
C ARG A 476 -4.96 -31.43 -1.80
N PHE A 477 -5.07 -30.10 -1.82
CA PHE A 477 -6.31 -29.38 -2.11
C PHE A 477 -6.06 -28.32 -3.20
N GLY A 478 -6.09 -28.73 -4.48
CA GLY A 478 -5.72 -27.86 -5.60
C GLY A 478 -4.28 -27.31 -5.45
N PRO A 479 -4.07 -25.98 -5.35
CA PRO A 479 -2.74 -25.39 -5.15
C PRO A 479 -2.20 -25.54 -3.72
N VAL A 480 -3.04 -25.95 -2.77
CA VAL A 480 -2.69 -26.03 -1.35
C VAL A 480 -2.16 -27.42 -1.01
N ARG A 481 -1.12 -27.44 -0.18
CA ARG A 481 -0.54 -28.64 0.43
C ARG A 481 -0.73 -28.54 1.92
N GLU A 482 -1.27 -29.59 2.52
CA GLU A 482 -1.17 -29.81 3.96
C GLU A 482 0.11 -30.57 4.22
N VAL A 483 0.90 -30.09 5.19
CA VAL A 483 2.17 -30.72 5.56
C VAL A 483 2.06 -31.43 6.90
N THR A 484 2.96 -32.35 7.22
CA THR A 484 3.01 -32.96 8.57
C THR A 484 3.18 -31.89 9.64
N HIS A 485 2.33 -31.92 10.67
CA HIS A 485 2.29 -30.96 11.79
C HIS A 485 1.84 -31.63 13.09
N THR A 486 2.44 -32.78 13.44
CA THR A 486 2.20 -33.46 14.72
C THR A 486 3.04 -32.82 15.82
N ALA A 487 2.83 -33.19 17.09
CA ALA A 487 3.63 -32.69 18.21
C ALA A 487 5.14 -33.03 18.09
N THR A 488 5.52 -34.05 17.32
CA THR A 488 6.91 -34.49 17.17
C THR A 488 7.49 -34.28 15.79
N GLU A 489 6.65 -34.05 14.77
CA GLU A 489 7.07 -33.92 13.37
C GLU A 489 6.37 -32.74 12.70
N GLY A 490 7.16 -31.81 12.17
CA GLY A 490 6.66 -30.60 11.52
C GLY A 490 7.75 -29.55 11.43
N LEU A 491 7.38 -28.36 10.93
CA LEU A 491 8.27 -27.20 10.90
C LEU A 491 7.70 -26.09 11.78
N VAL A 492 8.49 -25.64 12.76
CA VAL A 492 8.17 -24.46 13.57
C VAL A 492 8.75 -23.21 12.91
N LEU A 493 7.97 -22.15 12.93
CA LEU A 493 8.29 -20.83 12.41
C LEU A 493 8.20 -19.84 13.56
N GLU A 494 9.25 -19.05 13.76
CA GLU A 494 9.16 -17.86 14.59
C GLU A 494 8.45 -16.79 13.74
N VAL A 495 7.27 -16.35 14.18
CA VAL A 495 6.42 -15.41 13.45
C VAL A 495 6.38 -14.10 14.19
N ALA A 496 6.81 -13.02 13.53
CA ALA A 496 6.70 -11.66 14.02
C ALA A 496 5.39 -11.02 13.53
N PHE A 497 4.70 -10.27 14.38
CA PHE A 497 3.43 -9.61 14.06
C PHE A 497 3.25 -8.28 14.81
N GLU A 498 2.37 -7.42 14.29
CA GLU A 498 2.14 -6.08 14.84
C GLU A 498 1.02 -6.04 15.90
N GLY A 499 0.13 -7.03 15.94
CA GLY A 499 -0.91 -7.13 16.96
C GLY A 499 -1.90 -8.27 16.73
N LEU A 500 -2.86 -8.42 17.65
CA LEU A 500 -3.90 -9.47 17.61
C LEU A 500 -5.30 -8.85 17.63
N ALA A 501 -6.27 -9.52 17.01
CA ALA A 501 -7.68 -9.15 17.07
C ALA A 501 -8.57 -10.37 17.27
N ARG A 502 -9.71 -10.19 17.96
CA ARG A 502 -10.76 -11.23 18.04
C ARG A 502 -11.37 -11.46 16.66
N SER A 503 -11.63 -12.72 16.32
CA SER A 503 -12.18 -13.10 15.02
C SER A 503 -13.15 -14.26 15.13
N THR A 504 -14.39 -14.04 14.67
CA THR A 504 -15.42 -15.10 14.54
C THR A 504 -15.22 -16.00 13.32
N ARG A 505 -14.31 -15.64 12.41
CA ARG A 505 -14.03 -16.39 11.16
C ARG A 505 -12.96 -17.47 11.30
N HIS A 506 -12.14 -17.40 12.35
CA HIS A 506 -11.00 -18.30 12.55
C HIS A 506 -11.31 -19.23 13.72
N ARG A 507 -10.97 -20.52 13.59
CA ARG A 507 -11.24 -21.52 14.64
C ARG A 507 -10.55 -21.18 15.96
N SER A 508 -9.39 -20.52 15.90
CA SER A 508 -8.65 -20.01 17.06
C SER A 508 -9.34 -18.85 17.78
N GLY A 509 -10.40 -18.26 17.23
CA GLY A 509 -11.02 -17.05 17.78
C GLY A 509 -10.17 -15.78 17.62
N LEU A 510 -9.02 -15.87 16.95
CA LEU A 510 -8.03 -14.79 16.80
C LEU A 510 -7.66 -14.56 15.33
N ALA A 511 -7.17 -13.36 15.04
CA ALA A 511 -6.55 -12.99 13.77
C ALA A 511 -5.28 -12.18 14.03
N MET A 512 -4.15 -12.65 13.50
CA MET A 512 -2.86 -11.97 13.61
C MET A 512 -2.71 -10.86 12.56
N ARG A 513 -2.28 -9.66 12.99
CA ARG A 513 -2.08 -8.49 12.13
C ARG A 513 -0.65 -8.43 11.59
N PHE A 514 -0.54 -8.37 10.26
CA PHE A 514 0.73 -8.32 9.51
C PHE A 514 1.79 -9.37 9.92
N PRO A 515 1.42 -10.66 9.99
CA PRO A 515 2.40 -11.69 10.27
C PRO A 515 3.47 -11.79 9.19
N ARG A 516 4.71 -11.98 9.62
CA ARG A 516 5.85 -12.33 8.78
C ARG A 516 6.67 -13.41 9.45
N ILE A 517 7.28 -14.28 8.65
CA ILE A 517 8.25 -15.24 9.18
C ILE A 517 9.47 -14.44 9.61
N ALA A 518 9.88 -14.54 10.87
CA ALA A 518 11.10 -13.93 11.39
C ALA A 518 12.28 -14.90 11.24
N ARG A 519 12.05 -16.18 11.51
CA ARG A 519 13.09 -17.22 11.46
C ARG A 519 12.48 -18.62 11.30
N LEU A 520 13.21 -19.52 10.66
CA LEU A 520 12.90 -20.95 10.63
C LEU A 520 13.46 -21.64 11.88
N ARG A 521 12.60 -22.30 12.66
CA ARG A 521 12.95 -22.94 13.93
C ARG A 521 13.18 -24.44 13.77
N TRP A 522 14.15 -24.81 12.95
CA TRP A 522 14.57 -26.21 12.77
C TRP A 522 15.05 -26.85 14.08
N ASP A 523 15.46 -26.03 15.04
CA ASP A 523 15.89 -26.40 16.39
C ASP A 523 14.74 -26.78 17.33
N LYS A 524 13.48 -26.43 16.99
CA LYS A 524 12.34 -26.54 17.91
C LYS A 524 11.35 -27.61 17.44
N PRO A 525 11.03 -28.64 18.25
CA PRO A 525 9.99 -29.59 17.92
C PRO A 525 8.59 -28.92 17.98
N PRO A 526 7.62 -29.32 17.14
CA PRO A 526 6.33 -28.63 17.08
C PRO A 526 5.55 -28.62 18.39
N GLY A 527 5.67 -29.64 19.24
CA GLY A 527 5.00 -29.71 20.55
C GLY A 527 5.50 -28.68 21.56
N GLU A 528 6.65 -28.04 21.31
CA GLU A 528 7.19 -26.92 22.08
C GLU A 528 6.89 -25.55 21.45
N ALA A 529 6.13 -25.52 20.36
CA ALA A 529 5.59 -24.27 19.83
C ALA A 529 4.67 -23.60 20.88
N ASP A 530 4.49 -22.30 20.73
CA ASP A 530 3.60 -21.57 21.61
C ASP A 530 2.16 -22.05 21.50
N ARG A 531 1.38 -21.73 22.53
CA ARG A 531 0.00 -22.14 22.66
C ARG A 531 -0.96 -20.96 22.51
N LEU A 532 -2.23 -21.27 22.29
CA LEU A 532 -3.27 -20.27 22.11
C LEU A 532 -3.37 -19.33 23.32
N GLU A 533 -3.15 -19.84 24.53
CA GLU A 533 -3.22 -19.06 25.78
C GLU A 533 -2.11 -18.00 25.87
N THR A 534 -0.96 -18.21 25.19
CA THR A 534 0.08 -17.17 25.06
C THR A 534 -0.44 -15.99 24.26
N LEU A 535 -1.11 -16.24 23.12
CA LEU A 535 -1.70 -15.20 22.30
C LEU A 535 -2.88 -14.51 23.00
N GLU A 536 -3.69 -15.27 23.75
CA GLU A 536 -4.79 -14.69 24.52
C GLU A 536 -4.31 -13.79 25.67
N ARG A 537 -3.20 -14.13 26.32
CA ARG A 537 -2.56 -13.23 27.31
C ARG A 537 -2.03 -11.97 26.67
N MET A 538 -1.38 -12.05 25.51
CA MET A 538 -0.93 -10.86 24.77
C MET A 538 -2.10 -9.94 24.41
N LEU A 539 -3.23 -10.51 23.97
CA LEU A 539 -4.46 -9.75 23.74
C LEU A 539 -5.08 -9.22 25.05
N GLY A 540 -4.92 -9.98 26.14
CA GLY A 540 -5.38 -9.68 27.49
C GLY A 540 -4.65 -8.49 28.11
N ASP A 541 -3.32 -8.41 27.98
CA ASP A 541 -2.50 -7.29 28.43
C ASP A 541 -2.81 -6.01 27.65
N ASP A 542 -3.09 -6.13 26.34
CA ASP A 542 -3.64 -5.03 25.53
C ASP A 542 -5.04 -4.60 26.03
N SER A 543 -5.87 -5.53 26.53
CA SER A 543 -7.25 -5.25 26.98
C SER A 543 -7.37 -4.81 28.44
N ALA A 544 -6.50 -5.28 29.34
CA ALA A 544 -6.49 -4.99 30.77
C ALA A 544 -5.91 -3.60 31.05
N ALA A 545 -4.98 -3.13 30.21
CA ALA A 545 -4.64 -1.72 30.12
C ALA A 545 -5.88 -0.87 29.76
N SER A 546 -6.77 -1.38 28.89
CA SER A 546 -8.02 -0.69 28.52
C SER A 546 -9.09 -0.69 29.63
N GLU A 547 -9.09 -1.69 30.52
CA GLU A 547 -10.05 -1.76 31.65
C GLU A 547 -9.59 -0.99 32.90
N ALA A 548 -8.28 -0.90 33.15
CA ALA A 548 -7.73 -0.07 34.23
C ALA A 548 -7.91 1.45 33.98
N ALA A 549 -8.21 1.86 32.74
CA ALA A 549 -8.50 3.23 32.34
C ALA A 549 -10.00 3.62 32.43
N ARG A 550 -10.88 2.73 32.94
CA ARG A 550 -12.26 3.10 33.26
C ARG A 550 -12.29 3.76 34.64
N PRO A 551 -12.83 4.99 34.81
CA PRO A 551 -13.13 5.50 36.13
C PRO A 551 -14.12 4.54 36.79
N SER A 552 -13.83 4.08 38.01
CA SER A 552 -14.75 3.23 38.75
C SER A 552 -16.06 3.99 38.98
N ASP A 553 -17.15 3.42 38.47
CA ASP A 553 -18.49 4.01 38.53
C ASP A 553 -19.13 3.85 39.93
N ALA A 554 -18.34 4.07 40.98
CA ALA A 554 -18.74 3.93 42.38
C ALA A 554 -19.29 5.24 42.98
N ALA A 555 -19.23 6.37 42.27
CA ALA A 555 -19.72 7.66 42.76
C ALA A 555 -21.09 8.10 42.20
N ALA A 556 -21.65 7.40 41.20
CA ALA A 556 -22.90 7.80 40.55
C ALA A 556 -24.18 7.21 41.19
N VAL A 557 -24.05 6.18 42.05
CA VAL A 557 -25.22 5.50 42.65
C VAL A 557 -25.81 6.26 43.85
N SER A 558 -25.07 7.17 44.49
CA SER A 558 -25.54 7.88 45.69
C SER A 558 -26.32 9.19 45.42
N ARG A 559 -26.26 9.76 44.20
CA ARG A 559 -26.94 11.04 43.89
C ARG A 559 -28.30 10.91 43.20
N ARG A 560 -28.73 9.70 42.82
CA ARG A 560 -30.05 9.46 42.20
C ARG A 560 -31.18 9.12 43.18
N ALA A 561 -30.87 8.89 44.46
CA ALA A 561 -31.89 8.59 45.49
C ALA A 561 -32.48 9.83 46.18
N ALA A 562 -31.86 11.02 46.08
CA ALA A 562 -32.26 12.20 46.86
C ALA A 562 -33.10 13.25 46.10
N ARG A 563 -33.47 13.02 44.83
CA ARG A 563 -34.20 14.01 44.01
C ARG A 563 -35.61 13.59 43.57
N ARG A 564 -36.19 12.60 44.27
CA ARG A 564 -37.60 12.18 44.12
C ARG A 564 -38.47 12.42 45.37
N ALA A 565 -38.00 13.21 46.31
CA ALA A 565 -38.80 13.70 47.43
C ALA A 565 -38.52 15.19 47.66
N ARG A 566 -39.11 16.03 46.80
CA ARG A 566 -39.56 17.41 47.08
C ARG A 566 -40.17 18.01 45.83
#